data_AF-A0A529QS08-F1
#
_entry.id   AF-A0A529QS08-F1
#
_cell.length_a   1.000
_cell.length_b   1.000
_cell.length_c   1.000
_cell.angle_alpha   90.00
_cell.angle_beta   90.00
_cell.angle_gamma   90.00
#
_symmetry.space_group_name_H-M   'P 1'
#
loop_
_entity.id
_entity.type
_entity.pdbx_description
1 polymer ?
#
loop_
_entity_poly.entity_id
_entity_poly.type
_entity_poly.pdbx_seq_one_letter_code
_entity_poly.pdbx_strand_id
1 'polypeptide(L)' 'MQPAAVPTDRNTDIASTVVATMRQLGVLGMPRNYEIFYEALSGSNHELSLAVVSLSNRPTQEDLDGIGRTFFPQH' A
#
# COMPACT_ATOMS: atom_id res chain seq x y z
N MET A 1 -6.45 36.99 -22.74
CA MET A 1 -7.21 35.86 -22.16
C MET A 1 -6.21 34.82 -21.70
N GLN A 2 -5.85 34.78 -20.41
CA GLN A 2 -5.01 33.70 -19.86
C GLN A 2 -5.92 32.49 -19.55
N PRO A 3 -5.53 31.25 -19.91
CA PRO A 3 -6.26 30.07 -19.47
C PRO A 3 -6.06 29.93 -17.95
N ALA A 4 -7.16 29.69 -17.23
CA ALA A 4 -7.13 29.39 -15.80
C ALA A 4 -6.35 28.08 -15.58
N ALA A 5 -5.36 28.11 -14.71
CA ALA A 5 -4.70 26.89 -14.23
C ALA A 5 -5.75 26.08 -13.46
N VAL A 6 -6.12 24.91 -13.99
CA VAL A 6 -6.95 23.95 -13.26
C VAL A 6 -6.16 23.47 -12.05
N PRO A 7 -6.62 23.69 -10.81
CA PRO A 7 -6.05 22.99 -9.68
C PRO A 7 -6.33 21.51 -9.91
N THR A 8 -5.30 20.75 -10.28
CA THR A 8 -5.38 19.30 -10.24
C THR A 8 -5.39 18.94 -8.77
N ASP A 9 -6.58 18.90 -8.18
CA ASP A 9 -6.79 18.31 -6.87
C ASP A 9 -6.26 16.88 -6.98
N ARG A 10 -5.02 16.66 -6.52
CA ARG A 10 -4.38 15.34 -6.53
C ARG A 10 -4.99 14.53 -5.39
N ASN A 11 -6.31 14.38 -5.38
CA ASN A 11 -6.96 13.35 -4.59
C ASN A 11 -6.59 12.03 -5.27
N THR A 12 -5.37 11.58 -4.98
CA THR A 12 -4.84 10.34 -5.53
C THR A 12 -5.71 9.24 -4.98
N ASP A 13 -6.39 8.50 -5.85
CA ASP A 13 -7.24 7.41 -5.40
C ASP A 13 -6.39 6.38 -4.63
N ILE A 14 -7.04 5.65 -3.73
CA ILE A 14 -6.35 4.71 -2.85
C ILE A 14 -5.60 3.63 -3.63
N ALA A 15 -6.12 3.16 -4.77
CA ALA A 15 -5.47 2.13 -5.58
C ALA A 15 -4.16 2.66 -6.20
N SER A 16 -4.19 3.89 -6.71
CA SER A 16 -2.98 4.59 -7.18
C SER A 16 -1.94 4.75 -6.07
N THR A 17 -2.38 5.06 -4.85
CA THR A 17 -1.50 5.21 -3.68
C THR A 17 -0.88 3.88 -3.25
N VAL A 18 -1.65 2.78 -3.29
CA VAL A 18 -1.17 1.43 -3.01
C VAL A 18 -0.09 1.02 -3.99
N VAL A 19 -0.36 1.13 -5.29
CA VAL A 19 0.60 0.74 -6.34
C VAL A 19 1.87 1.61 -6.29
N ALA A 20 1.73 2.90 -6.00
CA ALA A 20 2.88 3.79 -5.83
C ALA A 20 3.75 3.36 -4.63
N THR A 21 3.14 3.06 -3.49
CA THR A 21 3.84 2.60 -2.28
C THR A 21 4.56 1.27 -2.53
N MET A 22 3.90 0.30 -3.16
CA MET A 22 4.50 -0.99 -3.52
C MET A 22 5.72 -0.79 -4.43
N ARG A 23 5.61 0.08 -5.43
CA ARG A 23 6.74 0.41 -6.32
C ARG A 23 7.89 1.08 -5.58
N GLN A 24 7.60 2.02 -4.68
CA GLN A 24 8.62 2.71 -3.87
C GLN A 24 9.40 1.74 -2.97
N LEU A 25 8.72 0.74 -2.41
CA LEU A 25 9.32 -0.31 -1.59
C LEU A 25 9.95 -1.45 -2.40
N GLY A 26 9.83 -1.45 -3.74
CA GLY A 26 10.33 -2.53 -4.60
C GLY A 26 9.53 -3.83 -4.47
N VAL A 27 8.28 -3.75 -4.02
CA VAL A 27 7.37 -4.89 -3.86
C VAL A 27 6.74 -5.26 -5.20
N LEU A 28 6.71 -6.56 -5.48
CA LEU A 28 6.05 -7.10 -6.67
C LEU A 28 4.53 -6.87 -6.61
N GLY A 29 3.94 -6.51 -7.75
CA GLY A 29 2.50 -6.26 -7.93
C GLY A 29 1.64 -7.53 -7.92
N MET A 30 1.76 -8.36 -6.89
CA MET A 30 0.95 -9.58 -6.72
C MET A 30 -0.35 -9.27 -5.97
N PRO A 31 -1.45 -10.00 -6.22
CA PRO A 31 -2.73 -9.77 -5.54
C PRO A 31 -2.62 -9.77 -4.01
N ARG A 32 -1.91 -10.75 -3.41
CA ARG A 32 -1.71 -10.81 -1.95
C ARG A 32 -0.94 -9.62 -1.39
N ASN A 33 0.03 -9.11 -2.15
CA ASN A 33 0.79 -7.94 -1.73
C ASN A 33 -0.12 -6.72 -1.80
N TYR A 34 -0.88 -6.55 -2.89
CA TYR A 34 -1.84 -5.46 -3.03
C TYR A 34 -2.85 -5.42 -1.88
N GLU A 35 -3.38 -6.58 -1.47
CA GLU A 35 -4.33 -6.70 -0.35
C GLU A 35 -3.74 -6.16 0.96
N ILE A 36 -2.50 -6.54 1.30
CA ILE A 36 -1.78 -6.04 2.48
C ILE A 36 -1.72 -4.50 2.48
N PHE A 37 -1.26 -3.91 1.38
CA PHE A 37 -1.09 -2.45 1.29
C PHE A 37 -2.42 -1.71 1.19
N TYR A 38 -3.41 -2.28 0.52
CA TYR A 38 -4.75 -1.70 0.42
C TYR A 38 -5.40 -1.59 1.79
N GLU A 39 -5.40 -2.66 2.58
CA GLU A 39 -6.03 -2.65 3.90
C GLU A 39 -5.25 -1.78 4.89
N ALA A 40 -3.90 -1.80 4.82
CA ALA A 40 -3.05 -0.94 5.62
C ALA A 40 -3.28 0.55 5.36
N LEU A 41 -3.48 0.95 4.09
CA LEU A 41 -3.66 2.35 3.68
C LEU A 41 -5.12 2.81 3.75
N SER A 42 -6.08 1.88 3.68
CA SER A 42 -7.51 2.16 3.90
C SER A 42 -7.80 2.51 5.37
N GLY A 43 -6.92 2.08 6.30
CA GLY A 43 -7.01 2.39 7.72
C GLY A 43 -8.00 1.51 8.49
N SER A 44 -8.49 0.42 7.89
CA SER A 44 -9.44 -0.51 8.51
C SER A 44 -8.80 -1.31 9.66
N ASN A 45 -7.47 -1.51 9.62
CA ASN A 45 -6.72 -2.28 10.62
C ASN A 45 -5.44 -1.55 11.03
N HIS A 46 -5.46 -0.92 12.21
CA HIS A 46 -4.33 -0.13 12.72
C HIS A 46 -3.08 -0.99 12.98
N GLU A 47 -3.23 -2.22 13.48
CA GLU A 47 -2.09 -3.11 13.71
C GLU A 47 -1.40 -3.48 12.39
N LEU A 48 -2.17 -3.73 11.33
CA LEU A 48 -1.65 -3.96 9.99
C LEU A 48 -0.93 -2.72 9.44
N SER A 49 -1.51 -1.52 9.61
CA SER A 49 -0.87 -0.27 9.20
C SER A 49 0.51 -0.10 9.86
N LEU A 50 0.61 -0.40 11.17
CA LEU A 50 1.88 -0.35 11.89
C LEU A 50 2.88 -1.40 11.39
N ALA A 51 2.41 -2.62 11.11
CA ALA A 51 3.27 -3.68 10.55
C ALA A 51 3.84 -3.28 9.18
N VAL A 52 3.03 -2.69 8.31
CA VAL A 52 3.46 -2.21 6.98
C VAL A 52 4.41 -1.02 7.08
N VAL A 53 4.18 -0.06 7.99
CA VAL A 53 5.09 1.06 8.23
C VAL A 53 6.43 0.60 8.82
N SER A 54 6.43 -0.51 9.57
CA SER A 54 7.63 -1.11 10.14
C SER A 54 8.47 -1.89 9.13
N LEU A 55 8.00 -2.07 7.89
CA LEU A 55 8.78 -2.69 6.82
C LEU A 55 9.99 -1.83 6.48
N SER A 56 11.13 -2.50 6.24
CA SER A 56 12.32 -1.84 5.71
C SER A 56 12.09 -1.28 4.31
N ASN A 57 12.99 -0.42 3.82
CA ASN A 57 12.85 0.26 2.52
C ASN A 57 12.84 -0.70 1.29
N ARG A 58 13.06 -2.00 1.49
CA ARG A 58 12.97 -3.10 0.52
C ARG A 58 12.59 -4.40 1.25
N PRO A 59 11.31 -4.59 1.61
CA PRO A 59 10.90 -5.80 2.31
C PRO A 59 11.05 -7.02 1.40
N THR A 60 11.41 -8.14 2.00
CA THR A 60 11.47 -9.41 1.28
C THR A 60 10.06 -9.97 1.10
N GLN A 61 9.92 -10.98 0.23
CA GLN A 61 8.64 -11.65 0.09
C GLN A 61 8.27 -12.44 1.37
N GLU A 62 9.27 -12.92 2.13
CA GLU A 62 9.03 -13.61 3.40
C GLU A 62 8.43 -12.67 4.46
N ASP A 63 8.89 -11.41 4.51
CA ASP A 63 8.31 -10.39 5.40
C ASP A 63 6.82 -10.17 5.10
N LEU A 64 6.48 -10.02 3.81
CA LEU A 64 5.11 -9.83 3.35
C LEU A 64 4.25 -11.07 3.58
N ASP A 65 4.79 -12.26 3.34
CA ASP A 65 4.09 -13.52 3.59
C ASP A 65 3.87 -13.74 5.09
N GLY A 66 4.79 -13.27 5.95
CA GLY A 66 4.63 -13.24 7.40
C GLY A 66 3.46 -12.36 7.83
N ILE A 67 3.42 -11.12 7.35
CA ILE A 67 2.27 -10.21 7.55
C ILE A 67 0.98 -10.86 7.03
N GLY A 68 1.02 -11.44 5.84
CA GLY A 68 -0.07 -12.18 5.22
C GLY A 68 -0.68 -13.22 6.16
N ARG A 69 0.16 -14.09 6.74
CA ARG A 69 -0.28 -15.14 7.68
C ARG A 69 -0.86 -14.59 8.98
N THR A 70 -0.34 -13.48 9.48
CA THR A 70 -0.81 -12.86 10.73
C THR A 70 -2.17 -12.20 10.56
N PHE A 71 -2.38 -11.45 9.47
CA PHE A 71 -3.57 -10.61 9.30
C PHE A 71 -4.63 -11.20 8.37
N PHE A 72 -4.27 -12.16 7.52
CA PHE A 72 -5.17 -12.84 6.57
C PHE A 72 -5.10 -14.37 6.70
N PRO A 73 -5.33 -14.95 7.90
CA PRO A 73 -5.14 -16.39 8.15
C PRO A 73 -6.16 -17.30 7.46
N GLN A 74 -7.20 -16.74 6.83
CA GLN A 74 -8.31 -17.46 6.21
C GLN A 74 -8.22 -17.52 4.68
N HIS A 75 -7.15 -16.99 4.08
CA HIS A 75 -6.92 -16.94 2.63
C HIS A 75 -6.00 -18.07 2.14
#